data_AF-A0A257XD23-F1
#
_entry.id   AF-A0A257XD23-F1
#
_cell.length_a   1.000
_cell.length_b   1.000
_cell.length_c   1.000
_cell.angle_alpha   90.00
_cell.angle_beta   90.00
_cell.angle_gamma   90.00
#
_symmetry.space_group_name_H-M   'P 1'
#
loop_
_entity.id
_entity.type
_entity.pdbx_description
1 polymer ?
#
loop_
_entity_poly.entity_id
_entity_poly.type
_entity_poly.pdbx_seq_one_letter_code
_entity_poly.pdbx_strand_id
1 'polypeptide(L)'
;LLSGLDIPELEPVPRDHVLTKAFYLLKEFPGRFTGGTTWVEALPAAQEGMDRPARAGDGVSPVIITSNDLAGAWAVGPDGDPLLPLTPGEPRQREFAFRTGANIAMYVLTGNYKADQVHVPALLERLGQ
;
A
#
# COMPACT_ATOMS: atom_id res chain seq x y z
N LEU A 1 -2.68 -12.79 18.16
CA LEU A 1 -1.79 -11.92 17.37
C LEU A 1 -2.16 -10.45 17.52
N LEU A 2 -3.43 -10.05 17.37
CA LEU A 2 -3.83 -8.63 17.34
C LEU A 2 -4.35 -8.06 18.69
N SER A 3 -4.52 -8.88 19.72
CA SER A 3 -5.20 -8.50 20.98
C SER A 3 -4.50 -7.43 21.84
N GLY A 4 -3.26 -7.05 21.51
CA GLY A 4 -2.50 -6.00 22.21
C GLY A 4 -2.24 -4.75 21.37
N LEU A 5 -2.79 -4.69 20.16
CA LEU A 5 -2.66 -3.54 19.27
C LEU A 5 -3.97 -2.76 19.28
N ASP A 6 -3.86 -1.43 19.39
CA ASP A 6 -4.96 -0.54 19.09
C ASP A 6 -5.06 -0.43 17.56
N ILE A 7 -6.06 -1.10 16.98
CA ILE A 7 -6.23 -1.18 15.52
C ILE A 7 -7.30 -0.17 15.12
N PRO A 8 -6.97 0.80 14.24
CA PRO A 8 -7.96 1.77 13.77
C PRO A 8 -9.04 1.08 12.93
N GLU A 9 -10.10 1.81 12.61
CA GLU A 9 -11.08 1.33 11.63
C GLU A 9 -10.37 0.97 10.32
N LEU A 10 -10.79 -0.11 9.67
CA LEU A 10 -10.15 -0.63 8.47
C LEU A 10 -11.10 -0.58 7.28
N GLU A 11 -10.55 -0.26 6.11
CA GLU A 11 -11.25 -0.38 4.83
C GLU A 11 -10.42 -1.21 3.83
N PRO A 12 -11.05 -1.87 2.85
CA PRO A 12 -10.33 -2.45 1.72
C PRO A 12 -9.56 -1.35 1.00
N VAL A 13 -8.31 -1.61 0.60
CA VAL A 13 -7.48 -0.61 -0.09
C VAL A 13 -8.25 0.04 -1.25
N PRO A 14 -8.54 1.36 -1.17
CA PRO A 14 -9.22 2.07 -2.25
C PRO A 14 -8.42 2.02 -3.55
N ARG A 15 -9.11 2.05 -4.70
CA ARG A 15 -8.44 1.96 -6.02
C ARG A 15 -7.43 3.08 -6.25
N ASP A 16 -7.72 4.27 -5.74
CA ASP A 16 -6.91 5.48 -5.87
C ASP A 16 -5.89 5.67 -4.74
N HIS A 17 -5.85 4.74 -3.78
CA HIS A 17 -4.92 4.76 -2.65
C HIS A 17 -3.46 4.78 -3.11
N VAL A 18 -2.59 5.52 -2.41
CA VAL A 18 -1.18 5.68 -2.82
C VAL A 18 -0.43 4.35 -2.91
N LEU A 19 -0.75 3.39 -2.05
CA LEU A 19 -0.17 2.04 -2.09
C LEU A 19 -0.30 1.34 -3.47
N THR A 20 -1.34 1.64 -4.26
CA THR A 20 -1.54 1.04 -5.60
C THR A 20 -0.57 1.61 -6.65
N LYS A 21 0.10 2.73 -6.34
CA LYS A 21 0.92 3.52 -7.26
C LYS A 21 2.18 4.09 -6.61
N ALA A 22 2.64 3.52 -5.49
CA ALA A 22 3.82 4.00 -4.77
C ALA A 22 5.09 3.85 -5.62
N PHE A 23 5.31 2.66 -6.20
CA PHE A 23 6.43 2.40 -7.11
C PHE A 23 5.94 1.81 -8.45
N TYR A 24 5.31 0.64 -8.38
CA TYR A 24 4.58 0.01 -9.48
C TYR A 24 3.12 0.44 -9.48
N LEU A 25 2.49 0.38 -10.66
CA LEU A 25 1.03 0.45 -10.80
C LEU A 25 0.45 -0.96 -10.61
N LEU A 26 -0.34 -1.13 -9.55
CA LEU A 26 -0.93 -2.40 -9.13
C LEU A 26 -2.45 -2.24 -9.01
N LYS A 27 -3.20 -3.23 -9.51
CA LYS A 27 -4.65 -3.32 -9.30
C LYS A 27 -4.99 -4.15 -8.07
N GLU A 28 -4.14 -5.10 -7.74
CA GLU A 28 -4.30 -6.07 -6.68
C GLU A 28 -2.93 -6.33 -6.01
N PHE A 29 -2.98 -6.96 -4.84
CA PHE A 29 -1.82 -7.21 -3.98
C PHE A 29 -1.63 -8.72 -3.73
N PRO A 30 -1.29 -9.50 -4.78
CA PRO A 30 -1.16 -10.95 -4.65
C PRO A 30 0.07 -11.31 -3.81
N GLY A 31 -0.01 -12.46 -3.14
CA GLY A 31 1.08 -13.08 -2.39
C GLY A 31 1.18 -14.55 -2.76
N ARG A 32 1.36 -15.42 -1.76
CA ARG A 32 1.27 -16.86 -1.95
C ARG A 32 -0.12 -17.26 -2.45
N PHE A 33 -1.14 -16.53 -2.01
CA PHE A 33 -2.52 -16.63 -2.49
C PHE A 33 -2.92 -15.39 -3.31
N THR A 34 -4.00 -15.52 -4.08
CA THR A 34 -4.64 -14.43 -4.83
C THR A 34 -6.11 -14.30 -4.43
N GLY A 35 -6.74 -13.19 -4.80
CA GLY A 35 -8.16 -12.91 -4.53
C GLY A 35 -8.49 -12.49 -3.10
N GLY A 36 -7.53 -12.56 -2.17
CA GLY A 36 -7.69 -12.05 -0.82
C GLY A 36 -7.68 -10.52 -0.76
N THR A 37 -8.59 -9.96 0.03
CA THR A 37 -8.68 -8.52 0.27
C THR A 37 -7.49 -8.02 1.08
N THR A 38 -6.91 -6.91 0.64
CA THR A 38 -5.92 -6.16 1.43
C THR A 38 -6.61 -4.95 2.05
N TRP A 39 -6.36 -4.74 3.35
CA TRP A 39 -7.00 -3.74 4.19
C TRP A 39 -5.96 -2.75 4.70
N VAL A 40 -6.36 -1.49 4.83
CA VAL A 40 -5.60 -0.37 5.39
C VAL A 40 -6.50 0.37 6.38
N GLU A 41 -5.93 1.29 7.15
CA GLU A 41 -6.70 2.24 7.96
C GLU A 41 -7.73 2.97 7.08
N ALA A 42 -8.97 3.01 7.57
CA ALA A 42 -10.05 3.75 6.97
C ALA A 42 -9.80 5.25 7.14
N LEU A 43 -9.80 5.98 6.03
CA LEU A 43 -9.69 7.43 6.09
C LEU A 43 -11.09 8.04 6.28
N PRO A 44 -11.26 9.00 7.21
CA PRO A 44 -12.50 9.75 7.32
C PRO A 44 -12.84 10.38 5.96
N ALA A 45 -14.11 10.32 5.57
CA ALA A 45 -14.59 10.99 4.37
C ALA A 45 -14.15 12.46 4.39
N ALA A 46 -13.48 12.91 3.34
CA ALA A 46 -13.12 14.32 3.22
C ALA A 46 -14.40 15.16 3.22
N GLN A 47 -14.63 15.94 4.28
CA GLN A 47 -15.71 16.92 4.28
C GLN A 47 -15.37 17.99 3.24
N GLU A 48 -16.30 18.23 2.32
CA GLU A 48 -16.17 19.30 1.33
C GLU A 48 -15.92 20.64 2.03
N GLY A 49 -14.78 21.27 1.73
CA GLY A 49 -14.46 22.63 2.17
C GLY A 49 -13.62 22.78 3.44
N MET A 50 -13.11 21.70 4.05
CA MET A 50 -12.11 21.81 5.13
C MET A 50 -10.73 21.35 4.71
N ASP A 51 -9.70 22.14 5.05
CA ASP A 51 -8.30 21.71 4.98
C ASP A 51 -8.16 20.37 5.69
N ARG A 52 -7.56 19.39 5.01
CA ARG A 52 -7.34 18.05 5.55
C ARG A 52 -6.68 18.20 6.93
N PRO A 53 -7.28 17.70 8.02
CA PRO A 53 -6.63 17.77 9.33
C PRO A 53 -5.23 17.16 9.21
N ALA A 54 -4.23 17.86 9.74
CA ALA A 54 -2.86 17.36 9.80
C ALA A 54 -2.87 16.01 10.54
N ARG A 55 -2.52 14.95 9.80
CA ARG A 55 -2.62 13.56 10.25
C ARG A 55 -1.41 13.22 11.14
N ALA A 56 -1.59 12.28 12.07
CA ALA A 56 -0.47 11.61 12.70
C ALA A 56 0.14 10.64 11.68
N GLY A 57 1.39 10.87 11.27
CA GLY A 57 1.94 10.27 10.06
C GLY A 57 1.44 11.02 8.83
N ASP A 58 2.30 11.21 7.85
CA ASP A 58 2.06 11.94 6.60
C ASP A 58 0.89 11.43 5.72
N GLY A 59 0.01 10.56 6.21
CA GLY A 59 -1.04 9.88 5.44
C GLY A 59 -0.72 8.42 5.14
N VAL A 60 0.31 7.87 5.78
CA VAL A 60 0.61 6.43 5.79
C VAL A 60 -0.26 5.70 6.80
N SER A 61 -0.92 4.65 6.32
CA SER A 61 -1.66 3.69 7.15
C SER A 61 -0.69 3.00 8.10
N PRO A 62 -0.94 3.02 9.42
CA PRO A 62 -0.08 2.37 10.41
C PRO A 62 -0.14 0.84 10.33
N VAL A 63 -1.14 0.29 9.63
CA VAL A 63 -1.35 -1.16 9.48
C VAL A 63 -1.74 -1.52 8.05
N ILE A 64 -1.24 -2.66 7.57
CA ILE A 64 -1.69 -3.29 6.31
C ILE A 64 -1.98 -4.75 6.63
N ILE A 65 -3.20 -5.22 6.32
CA ILE A 65 -3.64 -6.60 6.61
C ILE A 65 -4.05 -7.27 5.30
N THR A 66 -3.55 -8.48 5.04
CA THR A 66 -3.92 -9.24 3.85
C THR A 66 -3.93 -10.74 4.16
N SER A 67 -4.86 -11.46 3.55
CA SER A 67 -4.91 -12.94 3.58
C SER A 67 -4.02 -13.59 2.52
N ASN A 68 -3.36 -12.81 1.66
CA ASN A 68 -2.62 -13.33 0.52
C ASN A 68 -1.26 -13.95 0.88
N ASP A 69 -0.82 -13.94 2.15
CA ASP A 69 0.47 -14.48 2.59
C ASP A 69 1.65 -13.97 1.74
N LEU A 70 1.92 -12.68 1.88
CA LEU A 70 3.00 -12.00 1.17
C LEU A 70 4.38 -12.56 1.55
N ALA A 71 4.60 -12.80 2.85
CA ALA A 71 5.85 -13.35 3.36
C ALA A 71 6.17 -14.70 2.72
N GLY A 72 5.17 -15.58 2.58
CA GLY A 72 5.36 -16.87 1.91
C GLY A 72 5.72 -16.76 0.43
N ALA A 73 5.22 -15.73 -0.27
CA ALA A 73 5.64 -15.47 -1.66
C ALA A 73 7.04 -14.86 -1.78
N TRP A 74 7.50 -14.11 -0.78
CA TRP A 74 8.84 -13.50 -0.75
C TRP A 74 9.93 -14.42 -0.22
N ALA A 75 9.54 -15.49 0.47
CA ALA A 75 10.46 -16.45 1.07
C ALA A 75 11.32 -17.15 0.00
N VAL A 76 12.62 -16.89 0.02
CA VAL A 76 13.63 -17.50 -0.85
C VAL A 76 14.70 -18.18 0.00
N GLY A 77 15.22 -19.31 -0.49
CA GLY A 77 16.31 -20.05 0.13
C GLY A 77 17.67 -19.42 -0.19
N PRO A 78 18.75 -19.98 0.40
CA PRO A 78 20.11 -19.49 0.17
C PRO A 78 20.53 -19.47 -1.31
N ASP A 79 20.03 -20.41 -2.10
CA ASP A 79 20.32 -20.54 -3.53
C ASP A 79 19.40 -19.67 -4.43
N GLY A 80 18.52 -18.87 -3.82
CA GLY A 80 17.56 -18.01 -4.51
C GLY A 80 16.25 -18.70 -4.92
N ASP A 81 16.16 -20.01 -4.71
CA ASP A 81 14.94 -20.77 -5.00
C ASP A 81 13.79 -20.42 -4.03
N PRO A 82 12.55 -20.31 -4.52
CA PRO A 82 11.42 -20.06 -3.64
C PRO A 82 11.17 -21.19 -2.63
N LEU A 83 10.95 -20.83 -1.36
CA LEU A 83 10.73 -21.81 -0.30
C LEU A 83 9.31 -22.40 -0.28
N LEU A 84 8.33 -21.68 -0.81
CA LEU A 84 6.92 -22.07 -0.77
C LEU A 84 6.28 -21.99 -2.16
N PRO A 85 5.41 -22.96 -2.51
CA PRO A 85 4.65 -22.91 -3.76
C PRO A 85 3.62 -21.78 -3.72
N LEU A 86 3.20 -21.32 -4.90
CA LEU A 86 2.11 -20.35 -5.04
C LEU A 86 0.79 -21.06 -5.33
N THR A 87 -0.31 -20.41 -5.00
CA THR A 87 -1.67 -20.86 -5.32
C THR A 87 -2.48 -19.67 -5.80
N PRO A 88 -3.11 -19.72 -6.99
CA PRO A 88 -3.13 -20.83 -7.95
C PRO A 88 -1.79 -21.07 -8.67
N GLY A 89 -0.80 -20.18 -8.52
CA GLY A 89 0.49 -20.30 -9.20
C GLY A 89 0.45 -19.72 -10.61
N GLU A 90 -0.32 -18.65 -10.80
CA GLU A 90 -0.42 -17.96 -12.08
C GLU A 90 0.93 -17.47 -12.60
N PRO A 91 1.09 -17.38 -13.94
CA PRO A 91 2.25 -16.73 -14.52
C PRO A 91 2.46 -15.35 -13.90
N ARG A 92 3.68 -15.06 -13.44
CA ARG A 92 4.07 -13.79 -12.81
C ARG A 92 3.48 -13.52 -11.42
N GLN A 93 2.70 -14.42 -10.80
CA GLN A 93 2.17 -14.20 -9.45
C GLN A 93 3.27 -13.85 -8.44
N ARG A 94 4.42 -14.55 -8.48
CA ARG A 94 5.57 -14.23 -7.62
C ARG A 94 6.15 -12.84 -7.90
N GLU A 95 6.28 -12.50 -9.17
CA GLU A 95 6.76 -11.18 -9.60
C GLU A 95 5.86 -10.07 -9.05
N PHE A 96 4.54 -10.23 -9.16
CA PHE A 96 3.57 -9.28 -8.60
C PHE A 96 3.58 -9.25 -7.07
N ALA A 97 3.87 -10.36 -6.40
CA ALA A 97 4.10 -10.37 -4.97
C ALA A 97 5.33 -9.51 -4.60
N PHE A 98 6.45 -9.65 -5.32
CA PHE A 98 7.61 -8.78 -5.10
C PHE A 98 7.31 -7.30 -5.40
N ARG A 99 6.54 -7.00 -6.45
CA ARG A 99 6.08 -5.63 -6.74
C ARG A 99 5.21 -5.07 -5.62
N THR A 100 4.36 -5.90 -5.01
CA THR A 100 3.58 -5.53 -3.82
C THR A 100 4.49 -5.17 -2.66
N GLY A 101 5.54 -5.96 -2.40
CA GLY A 101 6.55 -5.65 -1.38
C GLY A 101 7.28 -4.33 -1.64
N ALA A 102 7.68 -4.08 -2.90
CA ALA A 102 8.31 -2.82 -3.29
C ALA A 102 7.37 -1.61 -3.08
N ASN A 103 6.08 -1.74 -3.43
CA ASN A 103 5.09 -0.70 -3.17
C ASN A 103 4.91 -0.43 -1.67
N ILE A 104 4.85 -1.48 -0.84
CA ILE A 104 4.77 -1.34 0.63
C ILE A 104 6.00 -0.62 1.17
N ALA A 105 7.20 -1.06 0.79
CA ALA A 105 8.45 -0.44 1.23
C ALA A 105 8.50 1.04 0.85
N MET A 106 8.18 1.37 -0.40
CA MET A 106 8.16 2.76 -0.86
C MET A 106 7.08 3.58 -0.15
N TYR A 107 5.87 3.03 0.01
CA TYR A 107 4.79 3.68 0.73
C TYR A 107 5.16 4.02 2.17
N VAL A 108 5.79 3.08 2.90
CA VAL A 108 6.20 3.31 4.29
C VAL A 108 7.37 4.28 4.39
N LEU A 109 8.33 4.24 3.46
CA LEU A 109 9.55 5.05 3.52
C LEU A 109 9.41 6.47 2.98
N THR A 110 8.48 6.69 2.06
CA THR A 110 8.29 7.99 1.39
C THR A 110 6.94 8.62 1.70
N GLY A 111 6.14 7.91 2.47
CA GLY A 111 4.81 8.28 2.85
C GLY A 111 3.93 8.74 1.72
N ASN A 112 3.27 9.86 1.95
CA ASN A 112 2.26 10.39 1.06
C ASN A 112 2.80 11.40 0.05
N TYR A 113 4.10 11.38 -0.25
CA TYR A 113 4.71 12.35 -1.19
C TYR A 113 4.00 12.41 -2.56
N LYS A 114 3.29 11.35 -2.97
CA LYS A 114 2.46 11.33 -4.19
C LYS A 114 1.04 11.89 -4.04
N ALA A 115 0.49 12.01 -2.82
CA ALA A 115 -0.75 12.76 -2.61
C ALA A 115 -0.51 14.21 -2.16
N ASP A 116 0.75 14.61 -1.91
CA ASP A 116 1.19 16.00 -1.66
C ASP A 116 1.06 16.94 -2.88
N GLN A 117 0.16 16.64 -3.81
CA GLN A 117 -0.26 17.59 -4.85
C GLN A 117 -0.98 18.82 -4.28
N VAL A 118 -1.17 18.91 -2.95
CA VAL A 118 -1.73 20.09 -2.26
C VAL A 118 -0.88 21.34 -2.50
N HIS A 119 0.41 21.21 -2.83
CA HIS A 119 1.29 22.36 -3.11
C HIS A 119 1.43 22.69 -4.61
N VAL A 120 0.85 21.87 -5.50
CA VAL A 120 0.93 22.09 -6.96
C VAL A 120 0.30 23.42 -7.39
N PRO A 121 -0.87 23.84 -6.86
CA PRO A 121 -1.42 25.16 -7.19
C PRO A 121 -0.48 26.32 -6.81
N ALA A 122 0.13 26.26 -5.61
CA ALA A 122 1.05 27.29 -5.13
C ALA A 122 2.39 27.33 -5.91
N LEU A 123 2.83 26.19 -6.46
CA LEU A 123 4.00 26.12 -7.33
C LEU A 123 3.70 26.66 -8.74
N LEU A 124 2.49 26.46 -9.26
CA LEU A 124 2.06 27.02 -10.54
C LEU A 124 1.89 28.55 -10.48
N GLU A 125 1.39 29.10 -9.38
CA GLU A 125 1.31 30.57 -9.17
C GLU A 125 2.68 31.25 -9.19
N ARG A 126 3.72 30.59 -8.67
CA ARG A 126 5.08 31.14 -8.61
C ARG A 126 5.85 31.08 -9.95
N LEU A 127 5.42 30.22 -10.88
CA LEU A 127 5.98 30.11 -12.24
C LEU A 127 5.31 31.03 -13.26
N GLY A 128 4.15 31.61 -12.91
CA GLY A 128 3.42 32.59 -13.72
C GLY A 128 3.79 34.06 -13.41
N GLN A 129 4.74 34.30 -12.51
CA GLN A 129 5.41 35.58 -12.26
C GLN A 129 6.80 35.58 -12.89
#